data_AF-A0A7X0XUY2-F1
#
_entry.id   AF-A0A7X0XUY2-F1
#
_cell.length_a   1.000
_cell.length_b   1.000
_cell.length_c   1.000
_cell.angle_alpha   90.00
_cell.angle_beta   90.00
_cell.angle_gamma   90.00
#
_symmetry.space_group_name_H-M   'P 1'
#
loop_
_entity.id
_entity.type
_entity.pdbx_description
1 polymer ?
#
loop_
_entity_poly.entity_id
_entity_poly.type
_entity_poly.pdbx_seq_one_letter_code
_entity_poly.pdbx_strand_id
1 'polypeptide(L)'
;ALDLPAVALSKEDLRVNIIYAENNQDYFSYDSNTGDFRTGNITDPIAIVYTGNIDSSSIGAHVTSSVYFVDKSNGDAFNAILPLISNSNAREITHVRSVYQEVSSEITTLKWQIYQQLIGTIILALCLCSFMVLLVLSYYRENLYKQLIYHVFGYSFWKSSKWFIISNLAVCAFSGVV
;
A
#
# COMPACT_ATOMS: atom_id res chain seq x y z
N ALA A 1 -3.03 27.86 -34.41
CA ALA A 1 -3.70 28.87 -33.59
C ALA A 1 -4.90 28.20 -32.95
N LEU A 2 -4.94 28.09 -31.63
CA LEU A 2 -6.14 27.64 -30.92
C LEU A 2 -7.10 28.83 -30.92
N ASP A 3 -8.20 28.74 -31.67
CA ASP A 3 -9.31 29.69 -31.57
C ASP A 3 -9.96 29.53 -30.20
N LEU A 4 -9.48 30.32 -29.23
CA LEU A 4 -10.17 30.51 -27.96
C LEU A 4 -11.50 31.23 -28.25
N PRO A 5 -12.65 30.74 -27.76
CA PRO A 5 -13.87 31.51 -27.84
C PRO A 5 -13.65 32.81 -27.06
N ALA A 6 -13.84 33.94 -27.72
CA ALA A 6 -13.82 35.25 -27.10
C ALA A 6 -15.06 35.39 -26.22
N VAL A 7 -14.99 34.85 -25.01
CA VAL A 7 -15.98 35.12 -23.99
C VAL A 7 -15.78 36.58 -23.56
N ALA A 8 -16.64 37.47 -24.06
CA ALA A 8 -16.64 38.90 -23.76
C ALA A 8 -17.19 39.17 -22.35
N LEU A 9 -16.65 38.48 -21.33
CA LEU A 9 -16.97 38.72 -19.93
C LEU A 9 -15.90 39.64 -19.35
N SER A 10 -16.33 40.75 -18.75
CA SER A 10 -15.43 41.61 -17.98
C SER A 10 -15.35 41.10 -16.53
N LYS A 11 -14.36 41.60 -15.78
CA LYS A 11 -14.23 41.24 -14.36
C LYS A 11 -15.48 41.64 -13.55
N GLU A 12 -16.17 42.69 -13.99
CA GLU A 12 -17.39 43.19 -13.36
C GLU A 12 -18.57 42.22 -13.49
N ASP A 13 -18.55 41.32 -14.48
CA ASP A 13 -19.60 40.32 -14.70
C ASP A 13 -19.46 39.09 -13.79
N LEU A 14 -18.33 38.94 -13.08
CA LEU A 14 -18.06 37.81 -12.21
C LEU A 14 -18.86 37.91 -10.90
N ARG A 15 -19.73 36.92 -10.66
CA ARG A 15 -20.49 36.78 -9.41
C ARG A 15 -20.00 35.56 -8.64
N VAL A 16 -19.28 35.80 -7.54
CA VAL A 16 -18.84 34.76 -6.59
C VAL A 16 -19.62 34.90 -5.29
N ASN A 17 -20.18 33.79 -4.81
CA ASN A 17 -20.78 33.73 -3.48
C ASN A 17 -19.86 32.94 -2.55
N ILE A 18 -19.40 33.58 -1.46
CA ILE A 18 -18.56 32.94 -0.45
C ILE A 18 -19.44 32.63 0.75
N ILE A 19 -19.60 31.35 1.05
CA ILE A 19 -20.35 30.87 2.22
C ILE A 19 -19.32 30.35 3.21
N TYR A 20 -19.32 30.92 4.42
CA TYR A 20 -18.47 30.43 5.50
C TYR A 20 -19.13 29.22 6.16
N ALA A 21 -18.38 28.13 6.24
CA ALA A 21 -18.74 26.96 7.04
C ALA A 21 -18.19 27.12 8.47
N GLU A 22 -18.70 26.31 9.40
CA GLU A 22 -18.10 26.18 10.72
C GLU A 22 -16.69 25.59 10.61
N ASN A 23 -15.81 25.94 11.55
CA ASN A 23 -14.45 25.39 11.61
C ASN A 23 -14.47 23.96 12.16
N ASN A 24 -13.37 23.22 11.91
CA ASN A 24 -13.15 21.84 12.33
C ASN A 24 -14.26 20.89 11.86
N GLN A 25 -14.69 21.03 10.61
CA GLN A 25 -15.65 20.14 9.99
C GLN A 25 -14.93 19.12 9.12
N ASP A 26 -15.27 17.84 9.33
CA ASP A 26 -14.71 16.74 8.56
C ASP A 26 -15.62 16.36 7.41
N TYR A 27 -15.04 16.25 6.21
CA TYR A 27 -15.74 15.83 5.00
C TYR A 27 -15.04 14.61 4.41
N PHE A 28 -15.84 13.62 4.00
CA PHE A 28 -15.32 12.42 3.37
C PHE A 28 -14.77 12.73 1.97
N SER A 29 -13.53 12.31 1.70
CA SER A 29 -12.93 12.34 0.37
C SER A 29 -13.06 10.99 -0.31
N TYR A 30 -13.37 11.02 -1.61
CA TYR A 30 -13.42 9.81 -2.44
C TYR A 30 -12.08 9.47 -3.09
N ASP A 31 -11.07 10.34 -2.95
CA ASP A 31 -9.71 10.12 -3.46
C ASP A 31 -8.85 9.47 -2.39
N SER A 32 -8.39 8.25 -2.66
CA SER A 32 -7.50 7.44 -1.80
C SER A 32 -6.17 8.12 -1.49
N ASN A 33 -5.72 9.05 -2.32
CA ASN A 33 -4.46 9.78 -2.15
C ASN A 33 -4.63 11.05 -1.31
N THR A 34 -5.85 11.39 -0.92
CA THR A 34 -6.17 12.61 -0.16
C THR A 34 -6.96 12.28 1.10
N GLY A 35 -6.83 13.15 2.11
CA GLY A 35 -7.47 12.93 3.40
C GLY A 35 -6.68 11.99 4.32
N ASP A 36 -7.22 11.81 5.53
CA ASP A 36 -6.62 10.98 6.54
C ASP A 36 -6.72 9.49 6.17
N PHE A 37 -5.61 8.76 6.26
CA PHE A 37 -5.54 7.35 5.86
C PHE A 37 -6.51 6.43 6.63
N ARG A 38 -6.89 6.79 7.87
CA ARG A 38 -7.75 5.94 8.70
C ARG A 38 -9.23 6.20 8.46
N THR A 39 -9.59 7.45 8.18
CA THR A 39 -10.99 7.91 8.09
C THR A 39 -11.42 8.26 6.67
N GLY A 40 -10.49 8.58 5.79
CA GLY A 40 -10.74 9.15 4.46
C GLY A 40 -11.21 10.60 4.50
N ASN A 41 -11.17 11.26 5.66
CA ASN A 41 -11.71 12.60 5.83
C ASN A 41 -10.66 13.68 5.58
N ILE A 42 -11.13 14.82 5.06
CA ILE A 42 -10.40 16.08 4.97
C ILE A 42 -11.07 17.07 5.92
N THR A 43 -10.28 17.68 6.80
CA THR A 43 -10.75 18.73 7.71
C THR A 43 -10.69 20.09 7.04
N ASP A 44 -11.78 20.86 7.15
CA ASP A 44 -11.93 22.21 6.61
C ASP A 44 -11.54 22.37 5.12
N PRO A 45 -12.07 21.54 4.19
CA PRO A 45 -11.81 21.69 2.77
C PRO A 45 -12.50 22.92 2.18
N ILE A 46 -11.93 23.45 1.09
CA ILE A 46 -12.60 24.45 0.25
C ILE A 46 -13.45 23.72 -0.79
N ALA A 47 -14.77 23.81 -0.67
CA ALA A 47 -15.70 23.28 -1.65
C ALA A 47 -16.05 24.35 -2.71
N ILE A 48 -15.89 24.00 -3.99
CA ILE A 48 -16.29 24.86 -5.12
C ILE A 48 -17.50 24.21 -5.79
N VAL A 49 -18.62 24.93 -5.82
CA VAL A 49 -19.87 24.45 -6.43
C VAL A 49 -20.14 25.22 -7.71
N TYR A 50 -20.18 24.50 -8.84
CA TYR A 50 -20.51 25.09 -10.13
C TYR A 50 -22.02 25.06 -10.39
N THR A 51 -22.60 26.21 -10.72
CA THR A 51 -24.04 26.36 -10.98
C THR A 51 -24.36 26.47 -12.48
N GLY A 52 -23.52 25.88 -13.35
CA GLY A 52 -23.68 25.89 -14.80
C GLY A 52 -23.15 27.14 -15.52
N ASN A 53 -22.42 28.02 -14.81
CA ASN A 53 -21.85 29.27 -15.33
C ASN A 53 -20.33 29.18 -15.56
N ILE A 54 -19.80 27.96 -15.75
CA ILE A 54 -18.36 27.74 -15.97
C ILE A 54 -18.11 27.30 -17.41
N ASP A 55 -16.95 27.67 -17.94
CA ASP A 55 -16.54 27.27 -19.27
C ASP A 55 -16.23 25.76 -19.33
N SER A 56 -16.63 25.12 -20.42
CA SER A 56 -16.46 23.68 -20.62
C SER A 56 -14.98 23.24 -20.61
N SER A 57 -14.05 24.11 -20.98
CA SER A 57 -12.60 23.82 -20.88
C SER A 57 -12.11 23.68 -19.45
N SER A 58 -12.69 24.45 -18.51
CA SER A 58 -12.34 24.39 -17.09
C SER A 58 -12.81 23.08 -16.45
N ILE A 59 -14.02 22.63 -16.83
CA ILE A 59 -14.51 21.29 -16.46
C ILE A 59 -13.67 20.22 -17.12
N GLY A 60 -13.36 20.35 -18.42
CA GLY A 60 -12.53 19.40 -19.15
C GLY A 60 -11.18 19.13 -18.46
N ALA A 61 -10.48 20.19 -18.04
CA ALA A 61 -9.23 20.07 -17.30
C ALA A 61 -9.39 19.38 -15.92
N HIS A 62 -10.51 19.57 -15.23
CA HIS A 62 -10.79 18.83 -13.99
C HIS A 62 -11.11 17.35 -14.28
N VAL A 63 -11.90 17.08 -15.32
CA VAL A 63 -12.32 15.73 -15.69
C VAL A 63 -11.15 14.85 -16.11
N THR A 64 -10.07 15.44 -16.65
CA THR A 64 -8.84 14.70 -16.98
C THR A 64 -8.05 14.19 -15.77
N SER A 65 -8.36 14.64 -14.54
CA SER A 65 -7.66 14.22 -13.33
C SER A 65 -8.37 13.07 -12.61
N SER A 66 -9.49 13.34 -11.94
CA SER A 66 -10.32 12.34 -11.26
C SER A 66 -11.74 12.87 -11.09
N VAL A 67 -12.75 12.10 -11.52
CA VAL A 67 -14.17 12.45 -11.38
C VAL A 67 -14.86 11.35 -10.61
N TYR A 68 -15.50 11.73 -9.50
CA TYR A 68 -16.29 10.84 -8.67
C TYR A 68 -17.78 11.09 -8.94
N PHE A 69 -18.54 10.01 -9.05
CA PHE A 69 -19.98 10.06 -9.17
C PHE A 69 -20.60 8.93 -8.36
N VAL A 70 -21.84 9.16 -7.91
CA VAL A 70 -22.58 8.16 -7.17
C VAL A 70 -23.35 7.30 -8.16
N ASP A 71 -23.11 6.00 -8.11
CA ASP A 71 -23.87 5.00 -8.85
C ASP A 71 -24.52 4.00 -7.89
N LYS A 72 -25.73 3.55 -8.25
CA LYS A 72 -26.52 2.58 -7.49
C LYS A 72 -26.66 1.24 -8.20
N SER A 73 -26.02 1.05 -9.35
CA SER A 73 -26.21 -0.12 -10.21
C SER A 73 -25.42 -1.37 -9.76
N ASN A 74 -24.94 -1.42 -8.50
CA ASN A 74 -24.28 -2.58 -7.89
C ASN A 74 -23.17 -3.20 -8.77
N GLY A 75 -22.33 -2.36 -9.38
CA GLY A 75 -21.16 -2.81 -10.14
C GLY A 75 -21.20 -2.53 -11.63
N ASP A 76 -22.29 -1.96 -12.16
CA ASP A 76 -22.43 -1.61 -13.58
C ASP A 76 -22.31 -0.10 -13.87
N ALA A 77 -21.51 0.60 -13.05
CA ALA A 77 -21.38 2.05 -13.09
C ALA A 77 -20.88 2.59 -14.45
N PHE A 78 -20.08 1.80 -15.19
CA PHE A 78 -19.61 2.19 -16.51
C PHE A 78 -20.74 2.23 -17.54
N ASN A 79 -21.61 1.21 -17.57
CA ASN A 79 -22.74 1.20 -18.49
C ASN A 79 -23.77 2.29 -18.15
N ALA A 80 -23.89 2.68 -16.88
CA ALA A 80 -24.74 3.79 -16.47
C ALA A 80 -24.33 5.14 -17.11
N ILE A 81 -23.03 5.36 -17.32
CA ILE A 81 -22.51 6.59 -17.94
C ILE A 81 -22.25 6.48 -19.45
N LEU A 82 -22.29 5.27 -20.01
CA LEU A 82 -22.03 5.03 -21.43
C LEU A 82 -22.91 5.87 -22.38
N PRO A 83 -24.21 6.08 -22.13
CA PRO A 83 -25.04 6.97 -22.95
C PRO A 83 -24.56 8.42 -22.91
N LEU A 84 -24.09 8.90 -21.75
CA LEU A 84 -23.56 10.25 -21.59
C LEU A 84 -22.27 10.42 -22.38
N ILE A 85 -21.36 9.44 -22.29
CA ILE A 85 -20.09 9.40 -23.05
C ILE A 85 -20.35 9.43 -24.56
N SER A 86 -21.34 8.66 -25.01
CA SER A 86 -21.71 8.55 -26.42
C SER A 86 -22.28 9.87 -26.95
N ASN A 87 -23.12 10.54 -26.16
CA ASN A 87 -23.71 11.83 -26.50
C ASN A 87 -22.67 12.97 -26.49
N SER A 88 -21.67 12.91 -25.62
CA SER A 88 -20.64 13.96 -25.50
C SER A 88 -19.40 13.72 -26.37
N ASN A 89 -19.31 12.59 -27.09
CA ASN A 89 -18.13 12.16 -27.86
C ASN A 89 -16.84 12.11 -27.00
N ALA A 90 -16.96 11.80 -25.70
CA ALA A 90 -15.85 11.76 -24.75
C ALA A 90 -15.10 10.41 -24.81
N ARG A 91 -14.36 10.18 -25.90
CA ARG A 91 -13.70 8.89 -26.20
C ARG A 91 -12.61 8.46 -25.21
N GLU A 92 -12.17 9.35 -24.34
CA GLU A 92 -11.06 9.11 -23.39
C GLU A 92 -11.50 8.34 -22.14
N ILE A 93 -12.79 8.33 -21.83
CA ILE A 93 -13.34 7.63 -20.66
C ILE A 93 -13.55 6.15 -21.03
N THR A 94 -12.60 5.30 -20.62
CA THR A 94 -12.57 3.87 -21.00
C THR A 94 -12.98 2.92 -19.89
N HIS A 95 -12.92 3.35 -18.63
CA HIS A 95 -13.25 2.52 -17.48
C HIS A 95 -13.64 3.38 -16.28
N VAL A 96 -14.34 2.76 -15.32
CA VAL A 96 -14.68 3.35 -14.01
C VAL A 96 -14.20 2.38 -12.94
N ARG A 97 -13.61 2.91 -11.87
CA ARG A 97 -13.19 2.14 -10.70
C ARG A 97 -14.06 2.52 -9.50
N SER A 98 -14.51 1.52 -8.75
CA SER A 98 -15.18 1.76 -7.47
C SER A 98 -14.16 2.12 -6.40
N VAL A 99 -14.46 3.16 -5.60
CA VAL A 99 -13.64 3.59 -4.45
C VAL A 99 -13.42 2.43 -3.47
N TYR A 100 -14.42 1.59 -3.25
CA TYR A 100 -14.30 0.41 -2.38
C TYR A 100 -13.38 -0.67 -2.96
N GLN A 101 -13.35 -0.80 -4.29
CA GLN A 101 -12.51 -1.79 -4.96
C GLN A 101 -11.03 -1.41 -4.84
N GLU A 102 -10.71 -0.12 -4.85
CA GLU A 102 -9.35 0.39 -4.63
C GLU A 102 -8.84 -0.01 -3.25
N VAL A 103 -9.56 0.33 -2.18
CA VAL A 103 -9.20 -0.04 -0.80
C VAL A 103 -9.11 -1.57 -0.65
N SER A 104 -10.05 -2.32 -1.22
CA SER A 104 -10.02 -3.79 -1.20
C SER A 104 -8.79 -4.35 -1.90
N SER A 105 -8.37 -3.73 -3.01
CA SER A 105 -7.17 -4.12 -3.74
C SER A 105 -5.91 -3.86 -2.92
N GLU A 106 -5.80 -2.74 -2.22
CA GLU A 106 -4.68 -2.43 -1.32
C GLU A 106 -4.60 -3.40 -0.14
N ILE A 107 -5.74 -3.73 0.47
CA ILE A 107 -5.79 -4.73 1.54
C ILE A 107 -5.31 -6.10 1.01
N THR A 108 -5.69 -6.43 -0.22
CA THR A 108 -5.30 -7.72 -0.84
C THR A 108 -3.82 -7.74 -1.19
N THR A 109 -3.25 -6.65 -1.69
CA THR A 109 -1.81 -6.54 -1.97
C THR A 109 -0.98 -6.61 -0.69
N LEU A 110 -1.40 -5.91 0.39
CA LEU A 110 -0.77 -6.00 1.71
C LEU A 110 -0.81 -7.42 2.26
N LYS A 111 -1.98 -8.09 2.20
CA LYS A 111 -2.10 -9.50 2.59
C LYS A 111 -1.13 -10.38 1.80
N TRP A 112 -1.05 -10.18 0.48
CA TRP A 112 -0.13 -10.92 -0.37
C TRP A 112 1.33 -10.72 0.03
N GLN A 113 1.74 -9.49 0.32
CA GLN A 113 3.10 -9.18 0.81
C GLN A 113 3.40 -9.90 2.14
N ILE A 114 2.45 -9.87 3.08
CA ILE A 114 2.59 -10.57 4.37
C ILE A 114 2.71 -12.09 4.14
N TYR A 115 1.91 -12.68 3.25
CA TYR A 115 2.00 -14.11 2.92
C TYR A 115 3.35 -14.47 2.31
N GLN A 116 3.84 -13.68 1.36
CA GLN A 116 5.15 -13.88 0.73
C GLN A 116 6.28 -13.80 1.75
N GLN A 117 6.23 -12.80 2.64
CA GLN A 117 7.22 -12.63 3.69
C GLN A 117 7.20 -13.80 4.69
N LEU A 118 6.01 -14.23 5.13
CA LEU A 118 5.84 -15.36 6.05
C LEU A 118 6.40 -16.66 5.46
N ILE A 119 6.09 -16.97 4.20
CA ILE A 119 6.61 -18.16 3.51
C ILE A 119 8.14 -18.09 3.42
N GLY A 120 8.69 -16.94 3.05
CA GLY A 120 10.13 -16.71 2.99
C GLY A 120 10.82 -16.98 4.34
N THR A 121 10.24 -16.49 5.44
CA THR A 121 10.77 -16.72 6.80
C THR A 121 10.75 -18.20 7.18
N ILE A 122 9.69 -18.94 6.84
CA ILE A 122 9.60 -20.39 7.12
C ILE A 122 10.69 -21.17 6.36
N ILE A 123 10.87 -20.87 5.07
CA ILE A 123 11.90 -21.54 4.25
C ILE A 123 13.30 -21.25 4.80
N LEU A 124 13.58 -20.00 5.15
CA LEU A 124 14.86 -19.59 5.71
C LEU A 124 15.14 -20.28 7.06
N ALA A 125 14.13 -20.42 7.92
CA ALA A 125 14.24 -21.15 9.18
C ALA A 125 14.56 -22.64 8.96
N LEU A 126 13.92 -23.29 7.99
CA LEU A 126 14.21 -24.70 7.65
C LEU A 126 15.66 -24.89 7.14
N CYS A 127 16.12 -23.98 6.29
CA CYS A 127 17.51 -23.97 5.80
C CYS A 127 18.52 -23.75 6.93
N LEU A 128 18.23 -22.85 7.87
CA LEU A 128 19.06 -22.64 9.05
C LEU A 128 19.14 -23.91 9.90
N CYS A 129 18.00 -24.56 10.16
CA CYS A 129 17.97 -25.81 10.92
C CYS A 129 18.80 -26.93 10.27
N SER A 130 18.69 -27.11 8.94
CA SER A 130 19.47 -28.13 8.23
C SER A 130 20.97 -27.83 8.26
N PHE A 131 21.35 -26.56 8.07
CA PHE A 131 22.75 -26.13 8.15
C PHE A 131 23.34 -26.35 9.56
N MET A 132 22.56 -26.11 10.60
CA MET A 132 22.95 -26.35 11.99
C MET A 132 23.24 -27.82 12.26
N VAL A 133 22.41 -28.73 11.77
CA VAL A 133 22.65 -30.17 11.89
C VAL A 133 23.97 -30.57 11.21
N LEU A 134 24.24 -30.04 10.01
CA LEU A 134 25.49 -30.31 9.27
C LEU A 134 26.73 -29.78 10.00
N LEU A 135 26.66 -28.59 10.60
CA LEU A 135 27.74 -28.03 11.40
C LEU A 135 28.04 -28.89 12.63
N VAL A 136 27.00 -29.34 13.35
CA VAL A 136 27.16 -30.22 14.52
C VAL A 136 27.83 -31.54 14.11
N LEU A 137 27.37 -32.17 13.02
CA LEU A 137 27.95 -33.41 12.52
C LEU A 137 29.42 -33.25 12.10
N SER A 138 29.74 -32.17 11.41
CA SER A 138 31.09 -31.88 10.94
C SER A 138 32.04 -31.63 12.11
N TYR A 139 31.62 -30.81 13.08
CA TYR A 139 32.39 -30.55 14.30
C TYR A 139 32.66 -31.82 15.12
N TYR A 140 31.65 -32.69 15.26
CA TYR A 140 31.80 -33.96 15.97
C TYR A 140 32.79 -34.88 15.27
N ARG A 141 32.71 -35.00 13.93
CA ARG A 141 33.64 -35.81 13.12
C ARG A 141 35.09 -35.35 13.25
N GLU A 142 35.35 -34.04 13.20
CA GLU A 142 36.72 -33.53 13.30
C GLU A 142 37.32 -33.67 14.70
N ASN A 143 36.49 -33.60 15.75
CA ASN A 143 36.94 -33.58 17.15
C ASN A 143 36.69 -34.89 17.92
N LEU A 144 36.42 -36.00 17.22
CA LEU A 144 36.11 -37.31 17.83
C LEU A 144 37.10 -37.72 18.92
N TYR A 145 38.40 -37.64 18.62
CA TYR A 145 39.46 -38.03 19.57
C TYR A 145 39.47 -37.17 20.83
N LYS A 146 39.31 -35.86 20.68
CA LYS A 146 39.26 -34.92 21.80
C LYS A 146 38.07 -35.21 22.70
N GLN A 147 36.91 -35.49 22.13
CA GLN A 147 35.70 -35.80 22.89
C GLN A 147 35.78 -37.17 23.59
N LEU A 148 36.37 -38.18 22.93
CA LEU A 148 36.61 -39.50 23.53
C LEU A 148 37.51 -39.40 24.77
N ILE A 149 38.59 -38.60 24.68
CA ILE A 149 39.50 -38.34 25.80
C ILE A 149 38.73 -37.68 26.96
N TYR A 150 37.97 -36.61 26.70
CA TYR A 150 37.17 -35.95 27.74
C TYR A 150 36.16 -36.89 28.40
N HIS A 151 35.55 -37.80 27.63
CA HIS A 151 34.62 -38.80 28.15
C HIS A 151 35.31 -39.83 29.06
N VAL A 152 36.48 -40.34 28.67
CA VAL A 152 37.27 -41.28 29.50
C VAL A 152 37.69 -40.64 30.82
N PHE A 153 38.00 -39.35 30.82
CA PHE A 153 38.34 -38.59 32.03
C PHE A 153 37.12 -38.11 32.84
N GLY A 154 35.89 -38.50 32.49
CA GLY A 154 34.68 -38.19 33.25
C GLY A 154 34.24 -36.72 33.17
N TYR A 155 34.69 -35.96 32.19
CA TYR A 155 34.23 -34.58 31.98
C TYR A 155 32.80 -34.55 31.44
N SER A 156 31.97 -33.67 31.99
CA SER A 156 30.61 -33.43 31.49
C SER A 156 30.61 -32.86 30.07
N PHE A 157 29.62 -33.25 29.25
CA PHE A 157 29.42 -32.80 27.86
C PHE A 157 29.54 -31.27 27.71
N TRP A 158 28.94 -30.53 28.63
CA TRP A 158 28.95 -29.06 28.64
C TRP A 158 30.35 -28.47 28.75
N LYS A 159 31.26 -29.14 29.48
CA LYS A 159 32.63 -28.64 29.69
C LYS A 159 33.53 -28.93 28.47
N SER A 160 33.26 -30.02 27.76
CA SER A 160 33.97 -30.39 26.53
C SER A 160 33.55 -29.54 25.32
N SER A 161 32.26 -29.23 25.20
CA SER A 161 31.68 -28.60 24.00
C SER A 161 31.34 -27.11 24.16
N LYS A 162 31.69 -26.49 25.30
CA LYS A 162 31.30 -25.11 25.65
C LYS A 162 31.59 -24.09 24.56
N TRP A 163 32.79 -24.10 23.99
CA TRP A 163 33.21 -23.12 22.99
C TRP A 163 32.40 -23.21 21.69
N PHE A 164 32.08 -24.43 21.25
CA PHE A 164 31.25 -24.67 20.08
C PHE A 164 29.80 -24.21 20.30
N ILE A 165 29.24 -24.48 21.47
CA ILE A 165 27.87 -24.03 21.82
C ILE A 165 27.81 -22.49 21.85
N ILE A 166 28.83 -21.83 22.43
CA ILE A 166 28.89 -20.36 22.48
C ILE A 166 29.04 -19.75 21.09
N SER A 167 29.94 -20.28 20.24
CA SER A 167 30.11 -19.74 18.88
C SER A 167 28.85 -19.94 18.03
N ASN A 168 28.18 -21.07 18.20
CA ASN A 168 26.96 -21.39 17.47
C ASN A 168 25.78 -20.51 17.91
N LEU A 169 25.62 -20.27 19.22
CA LEU A 169 24.63 -19.34 19.77
C LEU A 169 24.88 -17.89 19.30
N ALA A 170 26.14 -17.47 19.19
CA ALA A 170 26.49 -16.15 18.68
C ALA A 170 26.12 -15.97 17.20
N VAL A 171 26.32 -17.01 16.37
CA VAL A 171 25.89 -17.00 14.95
C VAL A 171 24.38 -16.91 14.83
N CYS A 172 23.62 -17.66 15.64
CA CYS A 172 22.15 -17.57 15.66
C CYS A 172 21.64 -16.21 16.13
N ALA A 173 22.29 -15.60 17.12
CA ALA A 173 21.94 -14.26 17.57
C ALA A 173 22.20 -13.20 16.50
N PHE A 174 23.33 -13.31 15.78
CA PHE A 174 23.65 -12.41 14.67
C PHE A 174 22.65 -12.56 13.51
N SER A 175 22.24 -13.79 13.17
CA SER A 175 21.26 -14.04 12.11
C SER A 175 19.82 -13.65 12.47
N GLY A 176 19.50 -13.49 13.76
CA GLY A 176 18.17 -13.03 14.20
C GLY A 176 18.05 -11.51 14.33
N VAL A 177 19.18 -10.80 14.31
CA VAL A 177 19.25 -9.33 14.41
C VAL A 177 19.33 -8.66 13.03
N VAL A 178 19.82 -9.37 12.02
CA VAL A 178 19.86 -8.97 10.60
C VAL A 178 18.62 -9.47 9.89
#